data_AF-A0A450SS61-F1
#
_entry.id   AF-A0A450SS61-F1
#
_cell.length_a   1.000
_cell.length_b   1.000
_cell.length_c   1.000
_cell.angle_alpha   90.00
_cell.angle_beta   90.00
_cell.angle_gamma   90.00
#
_symmetry.space_group_name_H-M   'P 1'
#
loop_
_entity.id
_entity.type
_entity.pdbx_description
1 polymer ?
#
loop_
_entity_poly.entity_id
_entity_poly.type
_entity_poly.pdbx_seq_one_letter_code
_entity_poly.pdbx_strand_id
1 'polypeptide(L)'
;MQKTDQGIQQLSREIKEAKDLFTTQWGRLIEALVDGRLIELFNQWGISVYDTSPRVRGNRDGRSYEFDIIAHNGDKIVIVEVKTTLRPDDVKKFLRKLRDAKTLMPRYKDNTIYGAMAWLHANAGADAMAINEELFSIRAVGDSARITNKPGFQPKAF
;
A
#
# COMPACT_ATOMS: atom_id res chain seq x y z
N MET A 1 1.58 32.39 -34.92
CA MET A 1 0.70 31.28 -34.49
C MET A 1 1.46 29.96 -34.38
N GLN A 2 1.94 29.33 -35.47
CA GLN A 2 2.62 28.01 -35.39
C GLN A 2 3.74 27.87 -34.34
N LYS A 3 4.69 28.82 -34.24
CA LYS A 3 5.75 28.77 -33.22
C LYS A 3 5.21 28.92 -31.78
N THR A 4 4.15 29.71 -31.60
CA THR A 4 3.48 29.91 -30.32
C THR A 4 2.72 28.65 -29.91
N ASP A 5 2.02 28.01 -30.86
CA ASP A 5 1.30 26.76 -30.64
C ASP A 5 2.26 25.60 -30.31
N GLN A 6 3.41 25.52 -30.99
CA GLN A 6 4.47 24.56 -30.69
C GLN A 6 5.06 24.79 -29.29
N GLY A 7 5.30 26.06 -28.91
CA GLY A 7 5.77 26.41 -27.56
C GLY A 7 4.76 26.02 -26.46
N ILE A 8 3.47 26.25 -26.68
CA ILE A 8 2.39 25.85 -25.76
C ILE A 8 2.33 24.32 -25.61
N GLN A 9 2.45 23.58 -26.72
CA GLN A 9 2.46 22.11 -26.68
C GLN A 9 3.66 21.55 -25.92
N GLN A 10 4.86 22.13 -26.12
CA GLN A 10 6.06 21.73 -25.41
C GLN A 10 5.93 22.02 -23.90
N LEU A 11 5.53 23.23 -23.53
CA LEU A 11 5.31 23.61 -22.13
C LEU A 11 4.27 22.70 -21.45
N SER A 12 3.20 22.34 -22.17
CA SER A 12 2.18 21.42 -21.64
C SER A 12 2.74 20.02 -21.36
N ARG A 13 3.69 19.55 -22.17
CA ARG A 13 4.37 18.26 -21.94
C ARG A 13 5.30 18.34 -20.73
N GLU A 14 6.10 19.39 -20.63
CA GLU A 14 7.02 19.60 -19.50
C GLU A 14 6.26 19.70 -18.17
N ILE A 15 5.12 20.42 -18.13
CA ILE A 15 4.25 20.49 -16.95
C ILE A 15 3.70 19.11 -16.57
N LYS A 16 3.27 18.33 -17.58
CA LYS A 16 2.76 16.97 -17.34
C LYS A 16 3.85 16.08 -16.76
N GLU A 17 5.04 16.09 -17.33
CA GLU A 17 6.19 15.31 -16.86
C GLU A 17 6.59 15.70 -15.42
N ALA A 18 6.63 16.99 -15.11
CA ALA A 18 6.89 17.48 -13.77
C ALA A 18 5.83 17.02 -12.76
N LYS A 19 4.55 17.06 -13.13
CA LYS A 19 3.43 16.57 -12.30
C LYS A 19 3.53 15.06 -12.06
N ASP A 20 3.86 14.29 -13.08
CA ASP A 20 3.97 12.83 -13.00
C ASP A 20 5.16 12.42 -12.12
N LEU A 21 6.31 13.11 -12.29
CA LEU A 21 7.48 12.92 -11.43
C LEU A 21 7.12 13.23 -9.97
N PHE A 22 6.49 14.37 -9.71
CA PHE A 22 6.09 14.76 -8.36
C PHE A 22 5.15 13.74 -7.72
N THR A 23 4.12 13.29 -8.45
CA THR A 23 3.17 12.27 -7.96
C THR A 23 3.88 10.96 -7.60
N THR A 24 4.84 10.55 -8.43
CA THR A 24 5.62 9.32 -8.20
C THR A 24 6.55 9.45 -7.00
N GLN A 25 7.25 10.57 -6.85
CA GLN A 25 8.11 10.81 -5.69
C GLN A 25 7.31 10.88 -4.39
N TRP A 26 6.13 11.49 -4.42
CA TRP A 26 5.24 11.53 -3.27
C TRP A 26 4.76 10.15 -2.84
N GLY A 27 4.38 9.28 -3.79
CA GLY A 27 4.05 7.88 -3.48
C GLY A 27 5.19 7.19 -2.74
N ARG A 28 6.41 7.30 -3.27
CA ARG A 28 7.62 6.70 -2.66
C ARG A 28 7.96 7.27 -1.29
N LEU A 29 7.75 8.56 -1.06
CA LEU A 29 7.94 9.17 0.25
C LEU A 29 6.98 8.58 1.29
N ILE A 30 5.70 8.44 0.94
CA ILE A 30 4.72 7.82 1.85
C ILE A 30 5.06 6.33 2.08
N GLU A 31 5.47 5.60 1.04
CA GLU A 31 5.95 4.21 1.18
C GLU A 31 7.08 4.12 2.21
N ALA A 32 8.11 4.97 2.11
CA ALA A 32 9.25 4.99 3.02
C ALA A 32 8.88 5.37 4.47
N LEU A 33 7.99 6.35 4.65
CA LEU A 33 7.51 6.77 5.98
C LEU A 33 6.71 5.66 6.68
N VAL A 34 5.93 4.90 5.91
CA VAL A 34 5.17 3.75 6.42
C VAL A 34 6.12 2.61 6.77
N ASP A 35 6.98 2.21 5.83
CA ASP A 35 7.93 1.10 6.00
C ASP A 35 8.80 1.25 7.25
N GLY A 36 9.35 2.46 7.47
CA GLY A 36 10.20 2.77 8.62
C GLY A 36 9.55 2.60 10.00
N ARG A 37 8.22 2.41 10.05
CA ARG A 37 7.45 2.20 11.29
C ARG A 37 6.78 0.83 11.37
N LEU A 38 6.68 0.07 10.27
CA LEU A 38 5.84 -1.13 10.21
C LEU A 38 6.21 -2.17 11.27
N ILE A 39 7.51 -2.38 11.51
CA ILE A 39 7.98 -3.36 12.49
C ILE A 39 7.48 -2.99 13.89
N GLU A 40 7.68 -1.74 14.32
CA GLU A 40 7.23 -1.28 15.63
C GLU A 40 5.70 -1.36 15.74
N LEU A 41 4.98 -0.89 14.72
CA LEU A 41 3.52 -0.86 14.72
C LEU A 41 2.92 -2.25 14.82
N PHE A 42 3.38 -3.22 14.03
CA PHE A 42 2.83 -4.58 14.08
C PHE A 42 3.22 -5.31 15.37
N ASN A 43 4.41 -5.08 15.90
CA ASN A 43 4.83 -5.66 17.18
C ASN A 43 3.96 -5.17 18.34
N GLN A 44 3.61 -3.87 18.37
CA GLN A 44 2.65 -3.30 19.36
C GLN A 44 1.25 -3.92 19.26
N TRP A 45 0.91 -4.45 18.08
CA TRP A 45 -0.37 -5.11 17.79
C TRP A 45 -0.30 -6.65 17.89
N GLY A 46 0.79 -7.19 18.45
CA GLY A 46 0.95 -8.62 18.70
C GLY A 46 1.30 -9.45 17.46
N ILE A 47 1.72 -8.81 16.37
CA ILE A 47 2.26 -9.47 15.18
C ILE A 47 3.76 -9.25 15.17
N SER A 48 4.52 -10.23 15.68
CA SER A 48 5.97 -10.18 15.91
C SER A 48 6.82 -10.18 14.64
N VAL A 49 6.59 -9.24 13.72
CA VAL A 49 7.39 -9.08 12.49
C VAL A 49 8.80 -8.60 12.82
N TYR A 50 9.77 -9.03 12.01
CA TYR A 50 11.19 -8.70 12.20
C TYR A 50 11.88 -8.15 10.95
N ASP A 51 11.29 -8.27 9.77
CA ASP A 51 11.78 -7.65 8.55
C ASP A 51 10.65 -7.17 7.63
N THR A 52 11.02 -6.34 6.65
CA THR A 52 10.13 -5.88 5.57
C THR A 52 10.78 -6.05 4.20
N SER A 53 9.95 -6.36 3.21
CA SER A 53 10.31 -6.42 1.79
C SER A 53 9.51 -5.36 1.03
N PRO A 54 10.11 -4.21 0.68
CA PRO A 54 9.45 -3.23 -0.16
C PRO A 54 9.43 -3.66 -1.63
N ARG A 55 8.39 -3.22 -2.37
CA ARG A 55 8.23 -3.34 -3.83
C ARG A 55 8.37 -4.77 -4.36
N VAL A 56 7.71 -5.72 -3.70
CA VAL A 56 7.69 -7.13 -4.11
C VAL A 56 6.90 -7.27 -5.40
N ARG A 57 7.59 -7.50 -6.51
CA ARG A 57 6.99 -7.59 -7.84
C ARG A 57 7.40 -8.85 -8.58
N GLY A 58 6.57 -9.26 -9.52
CA GLY A 58 6.84 -10.42 -10.35
C GLY A 58 5.80 -10.62 -11.45
N ASN A 59 5.95 -11.70 -12.19
CA ASN A 59 4.95 -12.18 -13.14
C ASN A 59 4.78 -13.68 -12.92
N ARG A 60 3.53 -14.13 -12.84
CA ARG A 60 3.17 -15.54 -12.69
C ARG A 60 2.06 -15.87 -13.67
N ASP A 61 2.30 -16.82 -14.55
CA ASP A 61 1.31 -17.29 -15.53
C ASP A 61 0.70 -16.14 -16.36
N GLY A 62 1.55 -15.18 -16.76
CA GLY A 62 1.14 -13.99 -17.51
C GLY A 62 0.52 -12.87 -16.66
N ARG A 63 0.33 -13.08 -15.36
CA ARG A 63 -0.22 -12.10 -14.42
C ARG A 63 0.91 -11.37 -13.71
N SER A 64 1.15 -10.11 -14.10
CA SER A 64 2.07 -9.23 -13.36
C SER A 64 1.46 -8.79 -12.04
N TYR A 65 2.29 -8.69 -11.01
CA TYR A 65 1.91 -8.18 -9.70
C TYR A 65 3.03 -7.33 -9.11
N GLU A 66 2.65 -6.42 -8.22
CA GLU A 66 3.54 -5.60 -7.39
C GLU A 66 2.83 -5.36 -6.07
N PHE A 67 3.45 -5.63 -4.93
CA PHE A 67 2.97 -5.30 -3.59
C PHE A 67 3.92 -4.26 -2.98
N ASP A 68 3.36 -3.20 -2.38
CA ASP A 68 4.16 -2.05 -1.97
C ASP A 68 5.13 -2.42 -0.84
N ILE A 69 4.64 -3.10 0.20
CA ILE A 69 5.48 -3.60 1.30
C ILE A 69 4.91 -4.92 1.81
N ILE A 70 5.77 -5.86 2.18
CA ILE A 70 5.40 -7.07 2.93
C ILE A 70 6.20 -7.10 4.23
N ALA A 71 5.54 -7.21 5.37
CA ALA A 71 6.19 -7.43 6.67
C ALA A 71 6.18 -8.93 7.02
N HIS A 72 7.26 -9.45 7.60
CA HIS A 72 7.43 -10.88 7.83
C HIS A 72 7.73 -11.22 9.30
N ASN A 73 7.13 -12.29 9.79
CA ASN A 73 7.52 -12.93 11.05
C ASN A 73 7.86 -14.44 10.89
N GLY A 74 7.96 -14.93 9.64
CA GLY A 74 8.21 -16.33 9.31
C GLY A 74 6.96 -17.12 8.96
N ASP A 75 5.99 -17.24 9.87
CA ASP A 75 4.75 -18.01 9.71
C ASP A 75 3.58 -17.18 9.16
N LYS A 76 3.59 -15.88 9.42
CA LYS A 76 2.62 -14.89 8.95
C LYS A 76 3.31 -13.81 8.12
N ILE A 77 2.54 -13.17 7.26
CA ILE A 77 2.95 -11.96 6.57
C ILE A 77 1.85 -10.93 6.64
N VAL A 78 2.22 -9.66 6.65
CA VAL A 78 1.28 -8.57 6.44
C VAL A 78 1.63 -7.87 5.14
N ILE A 79 0.74 -7.98 4.15
CA ILE A 79 0.87 -7.26 2.89
C ILE A 79 0.27 -5.87 3.09
N VAL A 80 1.04 -4.83 2.79
CA VAL A 80 0.66 -3.43 2.94
C VAL A 80 0.57 -2.77 1.58
N GLU A 81 -0.57 -2.15 1.28
CA GLU A 81 -0.75 -1.28 0.12
C GLU A 81 -0.82 0.18 0.59
N VAL A 82 -0.10 1.06 -0.08
CA VAL A 82 0.08 2.46 0.29
C VAL A 82 -0.67 3.37 -0.70
N LYS A 83 -1.42 4.35 -0.18
CA LYS A 83 -2.16 5.35 -0.98
C LYS A 83 -2.00 6.76 -0.41
N THR A 84 -1.62 7.73 -1.23
CA THR A 84 -1.69 9.15 -0.84
C THR A 84 -3.13 9.57 -0.55
N THR A 85 -4.10 9.08 -1.34
CA THR A 85 -5.52 9.23 -1.07
C THR A 85 -6.22 7.89 -1.25
N LEU A 86 -6.69 7.33 -0.15
CA LEU A 86 -7.43 6.08 -0.11
C LEU A 86 -8.89 6.28 -0.53
N ARG A 87 -9.35 5.47 -1.48
CA ARG A 87 -10.74 5.46 -1.98
C ARG A 87 -11.35 4.05 -1.81
N PRO A 88 -12.68 3.92 -1.78
CA PRO A 88 -13.34 2.61 -1.64
C PRO A 88 -12.93 1.60 -2.73
N ASP A 89 -12.69 2.08 -3.94
CA ASP A 89 -12.24 1.21 -5.05
C ASP A 89 -10.82 0.69 -4.86
N ASP A 90 -9.96 1.41 -4.14
CA ASP A 90 -8.62 0.91 -3.79
C ASP A 90 -8.73 -0.26 -2.80
N VAL A 91 -9.61 -0.16 -1.81
CA VAL A 91 -9.90 -1.25 -0.86
C VAL A 91 -10.40 -2.48 -1.60
N LYS A 92 -11.40 -2.33 -2.49
CA LYS A 92 -11.92 -3.43 -3.31
C LYS A 92 -10.86 -4.06 -4.20
N LYS A 93 -9.99 -3.25 -4.82
CA LYS A 93 -8.88 -3.73 -5.65
C LYS A 93 -7.88 -4.52 -4.82
N PHE A 94 -7.50 -3.99 -3.66
CA PHE A 94 -6.54 -4.64 -2.78
C PHE A 94 -7.05 -5.98 -2.23
N LEU A 95 -8.33 -6.06 -1.83
CA LEU A 95 -8.95 -7.31 -1.41
C LEU A 95 -8.91 -8.41 -2.48
N ARG A 96 -9.13 -8.05 -3.76
CA ARG A 96 -8.97 -9.02 -4.86
C ARG A 96 -7.51 -9.49 -4.98
N LYS A 97 -6.56 -8.55 -4.89
CA LYS A 97 -5.13 -8.82 -4.96
C LYS A 97 -4.63 -9.70 -3.81
N LEU A 98 -5.17 -9.53 -2.60
CA LEU A 98 -4.88 -10.39 -1.44
C LEU A 98 -5.36 -11.83 -1.67
N ARG A 99 -6.56 -12.03 -2.21
CA ARG A 99 -7.09 -13.38 -2.53
C ARG A 99 -6.23 -14.13 -3.54
N ASP A 100 -5.58 -13.40 -4.42
CA ASP A 100 -4.65 -13.96 -5.41
C ASP A 100 -3.21 -14.12 -4.88
N ALA A 101 -2.89 -13.61 -3.68
CA ALA A 101 -1.51 -13.47 -3.22
C ALA A 101 -0.75 -14.81 -3.17
N LYS A 102 -1.39 -15.89 -2.69
CA LYS A 102 -0.76 -17.23 -2.62
C LYS A 102 -0.53 -17.83 -4.01
N THR A 103 -1.42 -17.56 -4.96
CA THR A 103 -1.26 -17.98 -6.37
C THR A 103 -0.13 -17.21 -7.04
N LEU A 104 -0.06 -15.89 -6.82
CA LEU A 104 0.94 -15.00 -7.41
C LEU A 104 2.33 -15.19 -6.77
N MET A 105 2.39 -15.51 -5.48
CA MET A 105 3.60 -15.70 -4.70
C MET A 105 3.61 -17.06 -3.99
N PRO A 106 3.89 -18.18 -4.70
CA PRO A 106 3.88 -19.52 -4.11
C PRO A 106 4.82 -19.71 -2.90
N ARG A 107 5.85 -18.86 -2.76
CA ARG A 107 6.74 -18.82 -1.59
C ARG A 107 6.01 -18.49 -0.28
N TYR A 108 4.80 -17.92 -0.35
CA TYR A 108 3.95 -17.60 0.80
C TYR A 108 2.69 -18.47 0.89
N LYS A 109 2.62 -19.59 0.16
CA LYS A 109 1.41 -20.43 0.11
C LYS A 109 0.99 -20.96 1.49
N ASP A 110 1.97 -21.29 2.34
CA ASP A 110 1.76 -21.88 3.66
C ASP A 110 1.71 -20.80 4.76
N ASN A 111 1.98 -19.54 4.42
CA ASN A 111 1.87 -18.42 5.35
C ASN A 111 0.41 -18.06 5.64
N THR A 112 0.18 -17.55 6.84
CA THR A 112 -1.04 -16.76 7.11
C THR A 112 -0.84 -15.35 6.56
N ILE A 113 -1.69 -14.93 5.63
CA ILE A 113 -1.59 -13.59 5.01
C ILE A 113 -2.62 -12.67 5.64
N TYR A 114 -2.15 -11.58 6.26
CA TYR A 114 -2.99 -10.45 6.65
C TYR A 114 -2.81 -9.29 5.67
N GLY A 115 -3.78 -8.38 5.63
CA GLY A 115 -3.74 -7.19 4.81
C GLY A 115 -3.74 -5.90 5.62
N ALA A 116 -3.04 -4.90 5.12
CA ALA A 116 -3.07 -3.53 5.63
C ALA A 116 -3.17 -2.51 4.49
N MET A 117 -3.92 -1.44 4.72
CA MET A 117 -3.98 -0.28 3.84
C MET A 117 -3.36 0.90 4.58
N ALA A 118 -2.26 1.44 4.05
CA ALA A 118 -1.65 2.65 4.55
C ALA A 118 -2.06 3.87 3.72
N TRP A 119 -2.34 4.99 4.39
CA TRP A 119 -2.88 6.16 3.70
C TRP A 119 -2.54 7.50 4.37
N LEU A 120 -2.45 8.56 3.56
CA LEU A 120 -2.30 9.93 4.05
C LEU A 120 -3.68 10.60 4.24
N HIS A 121 -4.50 10.57 3.20
CA HIS A 121 -5.91 10.99 3.22
C HIS A 121 -6.84 9.82 2.88
N ALA A 122 -8.06 9.84 3.41
CA ALA A 122 -9.10 8.88 3.06
C ALA A 122 -10.37 9.63 2.63
N ASN A 123 -10.97 9.18 1.53
CA ASN A 123 -12.21 9.76 1.01
C ASN A 123 -13.36 8.77 1.16
N ALA A 124 -14.58 9.31 1.31
CA ALA A 124 -15.81 8.51 1.30
C ALA A 124 -15.80 7.33 2.29
N GLY A 125 -15.17 7.49 3.46
CA GLY A 125 -15.10 6.46 4.49
C GLY A 125 -14.29 5.22 4.11
N ALA A 126 -13.35 5.33 3.16
CA ALA A 126 -12.56 4.20 2.70
C ALA A 126 -11.65 3.59 3.79
N ASP A 127 -11.22 4.38 4.76
CA ASP A 127 -10.52 3.92 5.96
C ASP A 127 -11.42 3.04 6.84
N ALA A 128 -12.67 3.46 7.07
CA ALA A 128 -13.65 2.65 7.77
C ALA A 128 -14.00 1.37 6.98
N MET A 129 -14.07 1.45 5.65
CA MET A 129 -14.25 0.29 4.79
C MET A 129 -13.10 -0.70 4.94
N ALA A 130 -11.84 -0.25 4.95
CA ALA A 130 -10.69 -1.12 5.16
C ALA A 130 -10.77 -1.87 6.50
N ILE A 131 -11.16 -1.18 7.58
CA ILE A 131 -11.35 -1.78 8.90
C ILE A 131 -12.51 -2.81 8.88
N ASN A 132 -13.63 -2.48 8.25
CA ASN A 132 -14.80 -3.36 8.14
C ASN A 132 -14.51 -4.62 7.31
N GLU A 133 -13.59 -4.54 6.36
CA GLU A 133 -13.08 -5.66 5.58
C GLU A 133 -11.91 -6.37 6.29
N GLU A 134 -11.75 -6.12 7.59
CA GLU A 134 -10.80 -6.78 8.48
C GLU A 134 -9.33 -6.59 8.06
N LEU A 135 -9.03 -5.42 7.47
CA LEU A 135 -7.67 -4.95 7.19
C LEU A 135 -7.16 -4.01 8.29
N PHE A 136 -5.86 -4.03 8.53
CA PHE A 136 -5.22 -2.94 9.26
C PHE A 136 -5.33 -1.64 8.46
N SER A 137 -5.67 -0.55 9.15
CA SER A 137 -5.74 0.80 8.57
C SER A 137 -4.65 1.65 9.20
N ILE A 138 -3.63 1.97 8.41
CA ILE A 138 -2.44 2.70 8.86
C ILE A 138 -2.52 4.13 8.31
N ARG A 139 -2.52 5.12 9.18
CA ARG A 139 -2.49 6.52 8.76
C ARG A 139 -1.05 7.05 8.81
N ALA A 140 -0.53 7.49 7.68
CA ALA A 140 0.78 8.11 7.53
C ALA A 140 0.75 9.59 7.97
N VAL A 141 0.71 9.83 9.29
CA VAL A 141 0.69 11.17 9.92
C VAL A 141 1.42 11.13 11.26
N GLY A 142 1.81 12.30 11.81
CA GLY A 142 2.46 12.39 13.12
C GLY A 142 3.91 11.90 13.07
N ASP A 143 4.30 11.01 13.99
CA ASP A 143 5.63 10.37 14.05
C ASP A 143 5.86 9.32 12.94
N SER A 144 5.46 9.67 11.71
CA SER A 144 5.54 8.94 10.43
C SER A 144 4.34 8.03 10.12
N ALA A 145 3.87 7.19 11.04
CA ALA A 145 2.66 6.35 10.81
C ALA A 145 2.05 5.81 12.12
N ARG A 146 0.72 5.57 12.11
CA ARG A 146 0.00 4.91 13.21
C ARG A 146 -1.13 3.99 12.72
N ILE A 147 -1.37 2.88 13.42
CA ILE A 147 -2.58 2.06 13.20
C ILE A 147 -3.80 2.77 13.80
N THR A 148 -4.92 2.73 13.08
CA THR A 148 -6.18 3.40 13.45
C THR A 148 -7.29 2.44 13.89
N ASN A 149 -7.06 1.13 13.75
CA ASN A 149 -7.96 0.09 14.26
C ASN A 149 -8.18 0.24 15.78
N LYS A 150 -9.28 -0.29 16.29
CA LYS A 150 -9.57 -0.29 17.73
C LYS A 150 -8.79 -1.41 18.44
N PRO A 151 -8.41 -1.24 19.72
CA PRO A 151 -7.81 -2.31 20.51
C PRO A 151 -8.64 -3.60 20.44
N GLY A 152 -7.97 -4.74 20.32
CA GLY A 152 -8.60 -6.05 20.19
C GLY A 152 -9.03 -6.42 18.76
N PHE A 153 -8.80 -5.55 17.77
CA PHE A 153 -9.04 -5.84 16.35
C PHE A 153 -8.41 -7.18 15.93
N GLN A 154 -9.18 -7.98 15.18
CA GLN A 154 -8.75 -9.25 14.62
C GLN A 154 -8.66 -9.13 13.09
N PRO A 155 -7.47 -9.23 12.49
CA PRO A 155 -7.33 -9.17 11.04
C PRO A 155 -7.79 -10.48 10.39
N LYS A 156 -8.39 -10.37 9.20
CA LYS A 156 -8.75 -11.54 8.40
C LYS A 156 -7.53 -12.15 7.73
N ALA A 157 -7.47 -13.49 7.76
CA ALA A 157 -6.51 -14.26 6.97
C ALA A 157 -7.01 -14.44 5.52
N PHE A 158 -6.10 -14.27 4.55
CA PHE A 158 -6.35 -14.40 3.11
C PHE A 158 -5.59 -15.58 2.48
#